data_AF-I4B849-F1
#
_entry.id   AF-I4B849-F1
#
_cell.length_a   1.000
_cell.length_b   1.000
_cell.length_c   1.000
_cell.angle_alpha   90.00
_cell.angle_beta   90.00
_cell.angle_gamma   90.00
#
_symmetry.space_group_name_H-M   'P 1'
#
loop_
_entity.id
_entity.type
_entity.pdbx_description
1 polymer ?
#
loop_
_entity_poly.entity_id
_entity_poly.type
_entity_poly.pdbx_seq_one_letter_code
_entity_poly.pdbx_strand_id
1 'polypeptide(L)'
;MLSLRFYIRLVLLYIGAAYFVFAGAVQYNDPDPLHWMLLYFMSAVMCVLHALGRAPTALLYLTAGMAAAEMATTAGGLLDWLRLGNENVLTAQMSAAKPYIELTREFFGAAISLIVMLLIVSQVSRRPQSKPEDTEG
;
A
#
# COMPACT_ATOMS: atom_id res chain seq x y z
N MET A 1 -11.58 29.33 2.85
CA MET A 1 -11.54 28.67 1.52
C MET A 1 -10.65 27.45 1.60
N LEU A 2 -11.15 26.26 1.27
CA LEU A 2 -10.30 25.06 1.13
C LEU A 2 -9.25 25.31 0.04
N SER A 3 -7.98 25.00 0.31
CA SER A 3 -6.89 25.23 -0.64
C SER A 3 -6.90 24.17 -1.76
N LEU A 4 -6.40 24.51 -2.95
CA LEU A 4 -6.26 23.55 -4.07
C LEU A 4 -5.48 22.28 -3.65
N ARG A 5 -4.47 22.44 -2.80
CA ARG A 5 -3.66 21.35 -2.23
C ARG A 5 -4.51 20.35 -1.44
N PHE A 6 -5.56 20.82 -0.77
CA PHE A 6 -6.48 19.95 -0.03
C PHE A 6 -7.26 19.04 -0.99
N TYR A 7 -7.82 19.60 -2.07
CA TYR A 7 -8.59 18.83 -3.05
C TYR A 7 -7.71 17.82 -3.78
N ILE A 8 -6.50 18.21 -4.21
CA ILE A 8 -5.54 17.30 -4.85
C ILE A 8 -5.25 16.11 -3.94
N ARG A 9 -5.01 16.35 -2.65
CA ARG A 9 -4.78 15.28 -1.68
C ARG A 9 -5.96 14.32 -1.57
N LEU A 10 -7.19 14.83 -1.47
CA LEU A 10 -8.38 13.97 -1.41
C LEU A 10 -8.51 13.11 -2.67
N VAL A 11 -8.34 13.71 -3.84
CA VAL A 11 -8.39 12.99 -5.12
C VAL A 11 -7.35 11.87 -5.16
N LEU A 12 -6.10 12.15 -4.75
CA LEU A 12 -5.05 11.12 -4.70
C LEU A 12 -5.37 9.98 -3.73
N LEU A 13 -5.97 10.27 -2.57
CA LEU A 13 -6.37 9.23 -1.62
C LEU A 13 -7.50 8.35 -2.15
N TYR A 14 -8.49 8.93 -2.82
CA TYR A 14 -9.56 8.15 -3.44
C TYR A 14 -9.07 7.32 -4.63
N ILE A 15 -8.17 7.86 -5.45
CA ILE A 15 -7.52 7.10 -6.53
C ILE A 15 -6.70 5.95 -5.94
N GLY A 16 -5.92 6.19 -4.89
CA GLY A 16 -5.17 5.15 -4.20
C GLY A 16 -6.08 4.06 -3.61
N ALA A 17 -7.19 4.45 -2.99
CA ALA A 17 -8.18 3.49 -2.48
C ALA A 17 -8.78 2.64 -3.61
N ALA A 18 -9.19 3.27 -4.72
CA ALA A 18 -9.72 2.56 -5.88
C ALA A 18 -8.70 1.58 -6.48
N TYR A 19 -7.43 2.01 -6.59
CA TYR A 19 -6.33 1.15 -7.03
C TYR A 19 -6.18 -0.08 -6.13
N PHE A 20 -6.15 0.09 -4.81
CA PHE A 20 -5.98 -1.04 -3.89
C PHE A 20 -7.18 -1.97 -3.87
N VAL A 21 -8.40 -1.45 -4.00
CA VAL A 21 -9.60 -2.30 -4.14
C VAL A 21 -9.51 -3.13 -5.43
N PHE A 22 -9.10 -2.51 -6.53
CA PHE A 22 -8.89 -3.21 -7.79
C PHE A 22 -7.79 -4.28 -7.67
N ALA A 23 -6.63 -3.94 -7.08
CA ALA A 23 -5.54 -4.88 -6.86
C ALA A 23 -5.99 -6.08 -6.01
N GLY A 24 -6.70 -5.85 -4.89
CA GLY A 24 -7.28 -6.92 -4.09
C GLY A 24 -8.31 -7.76 -4.83
N ALA A 25 -9.07 -7.17 -5.75
CA ALA A 25 -10.04 -7.91 -6.57
C ALA A 25 -9.38 -8.78 -7.66
N VAL A 26 -8.23 -8.38 -8.20
CA VAL A 26 -7.50 -9.19 -9.19
C VAL A 26 -6.96 -10.48 -8.57
N GLN A 27 -6.57 -10.41 -7.29
CA GLN A 27 -5.99 -11.52 -6.53
C GLN A 27 -6.90 -12.74 -6.34
N TYR A 28 -8.22 -12.64 -6.57
CA TYR A 28 -9.11 -13.81 -6.54
C TYR A 28 -8.71 -14.92 -7.54
N ASN A 29 -7.90 -14.60 -8.55
CA ASN A 29 -7.42 -15.56 -9.54
C ASN A 29 -6.05 -16.18 -9.17
N ASP A 30 -5.44 -15.79 -8.04
CA ASP A 30 -4.13 -16.27 -7.62
C ASP A 30 -4.23 -17.48 -6.68
N PRO A 31 -3.18 -18.35 -6.65
CA PRO A 31 -3.16 -19.55 -5.81
C PRO A 31 -3.17 -19.25 -4.31
N ASP A 32 -2.56 -18.13 -3.87
CA ASP A 32 -2.47 -17.73 -2.45
C ASP A 32 -3.01 -16.29 -2.21
N PRO A 33 -4.33 -16.07 -2.29
CA PRO A 33 -4.90 -14.73 -2.44
C PRO A 33 -5.04 -13.96 -1.12
N LEU A 34 -5.14 -14.66 0.02
CA LEU A 34 -5.66 -14.08 1.26
C LEU A 34 -4.79 -12.96 1.86
N HIS A 35 -3.47 -13.16 1.93
CA HIS A 35 -2.57 -12.20 2.55
C HIS A 35 -2.42 -10.94 1.68
N TRP A 36 -2.34 -11.11 0.36
CA TRP A 36 -2.35 -10.00 -0.61
C TRP A 36 -3.64 -9.20 -0.58
N MET A 37 -4.80 -9.87 -0.62
CA MET A 37 -6.11 -9.22 -0.49
C MET A 37 -6.21 -8.44 0.82
N LEU A 38 -5.77 -9.03 1.93
CA LEU A 38 -5.78 -8.38 3.23
C LEU A 38 -4.91 -7.11 3.22
N LEU A 39 -3.67 -7.20 2.70
CA LEU A 39 -2.78 -6.05 2.59
C LEU A 39 -3.42 -4.93 1.76
N TYR A 40 -3.95 -5.25 0.57
CA TYR A 40 -4.52 -4.25 -0.32
C TYR A 40 -5.79 -3.62 0.27
N PHE A 41 -6.72 -4.41 0.82
CA PHE A 41 -7.91 -3.84 1.44
C PHE A 41 -7.61 -3.00 2.67
N MET A 42 -6.63 -3.38 3.49
CA MET A 42 -6.15 -2.57 4.61
C MET A 42 -5.60 -1.23 4.12
N SER A 43 -4.80 -1.24 3.04
CA SER A 43 -4.30 -0.01 2.42
C SER A 43 -5.40 0.86 1.83
N ALA A 44 -6.43 0.27 1.22
CA ALA A 44 -7.61 0.99 0.76
C ALA A 44 -8.36 1.67 1.92
N VAL A 45 -8.59 0.93 3.01
CA VAL A 45 -9.23 1.45 4.23
C VAL A 45 -8.41 2.62 4.80
N MET A 46 -7.08 2.51 4.88
CA MET A 46 -6.24 3.59 5.38
C MET A 46 -6.30 4.85 4.52
N CYS A 47 -6.36 4.71 3.19
CA CYS A 47 -6.58 5.84 2.29
C CYS A 47 -7.92 6.55 2.55
N VAL A 48 -9.01 5.78 2.70
CA VAL A 48 -10.35 6.33 2.99
C VAL A 48 -10.40 6.98 4.37
N LEU A 49 -9.91 6.32 5.42
CA LEU A 49 -9.88 6.88 6.77
C LEU A 49 -9.14 8.21 6.80
N HIS A 50 -7.99 8.28 6.13
CA HIS A 50 -7.20 9.51 6.07
C HIS A 50 -7.88 10.62 5.29
N ALA A 51 -8.62 10.29 4.23
CA ALA A 51 -9.47 11.23 3.50
C ALA A 51 -10.60 11.79 4.38
N LEU A 52 -11.14 10.97 5.28
CA LEU A 52 -12.11 11.37 6.32
C LEU A 52 -11.47 12.09 7.51
N GLY A 53 -10.18 12.40 7.45
CA GLY A 53 -9.45 13.10 8.50
C GLY A 53 -8.98 12.22 9.66
N ARG A 54 -9.26 10.91 9.63
CA ARG A 54 -8.87 9.94 10.67
C ARG A 54 -7.58 9.22 10.28
N ALA A 55 -6.69 9.00 11.23
CA ALA A 55 -5.48 8.22 10.99
C ALA A 55 -5.16 7.37 12.22
N PRO A 56 -5.81 6.20 12.38
CA PRO A 56 -5.46 5.28 13.45
C PRO A 56 -4.01 4.82 13.26
N THR A 57 -3.10 5.41 14.03
CA THR A 57 -1.65 5.23 13.87
C THR A 57 -1.22 3.78 14.04
N ALA A 58 -1.86 3.04 14.96
CA ALA A 58 -1.62 1.61 15.14
C ALA A 58 -1.93 0.82 13.86
N LEU A 59 -3.09 1.07 13.24
CA LEU A 59 -3.50 0.40 12.00
C LEU A 59 -2.60 0.79 10.81
N LEU A 60 -2.17 2.05 10.77
CA LEU A 60 -1.23 2.56 9.78
C LEU A 60 0.13 1.85 9.86
N TYR A 61 0.70 1.75 11.06
CA TYR A 61 1.98 1.05 11.26
C TYR A 61 1.85 -0.46 11.06
N LEU A 62 0.73 -1.07 11.44
CA LEU A 62 0.44 -2.48 11.15
C LEU A 62 0.45 -2.73 9.64
N THR A 63 -0.29 -1.92 8.87
CA THR A 63 -0.37 -2.04 7.40
C THR A 63 0.99 -1.81 6.75
N ALA A 64 1.76 -0.83 7.23
CA ALA A 64 3.13 -0.61 6.76
C ALA A 64 4.06 -1.79 7.10
N GLY A 65 3.94 -2.37 8.29
CA GLY A 65 4.70 -3.55 8.71
C GLY A 65 4.36 -4.79 7.88
N MET A 66 3.09 -5.01 7.57
CA MET A 66 2.65 -6.07 6.65
C MET A 66 3.26 -5.86 5.26
N ALA A 67 3.17 -4.65 4.69
CA ALA A 67 3.77 -4.35 3.40
C ALA A 67 5.29 -4.61 3.38
N ALA A 68 6.00 -4.20 4.43
CA ALA A 68 7.44 -4.45 4.55
C ALA A 68 7.78 -5.95 4.70
N ALA A 69 6.95 -6.71 5.43
CA ALA A 69 7.12 -8.14 5.54
C ALA A 69 6.91 -8.84 4.18
N GLU A 70 5.87 -8.48 3.43
CA GLU A 70 5.62 -9.01 2.08
C GLU A 70 6.74 -8.65 1.09
N MET A 71 7.30 -7.44 1.18
CA MET A 71 8.49 -7.08 0.41
C MET A 71 9.68 -7.95 0.78
N ALA A 72 9.88 -8.26 2.06
CA ALA A 72 11.00 -9.08 2.50
C ALA A 72 10.87 -10.54 2.03
N THR A 73 9.66 -11.11 2.05
CA THR A 73 9.38 -12.48 1.59
C THR A 73 9.54 -12.63 0.08
N THR A 74 9.13 -11.62 -0.69
CA THR A 74 9.17 -11.63 -2.16
C THR A 74 10.48 -11.08 -2.76
N ALA A 75 11.37 -10.50 -1.94
CA ALA A 75 12.62 -9.88 -2.38
C ALA A 75 13.53 -10.82 -3.20
N GLY A 76 13.50 -12.13 -2.92
CA GLY A 76 14.26 -13.13 -3.68
C GLY A 76 13.90 -13.11 -5.17
N GLY A 77 12.61 -13.02 -5.50
CA GLY A 77 12.16 -12.95 -6.90
C GLY A 77 12.61 -11.69 -7.61
N LEU A 78 12.60 -10.54 -6.93
CA LEU A 78 13.16 -9.30 -7.47
C LEU A 78 14.65 -9.44 -7.77
N LEU A 79 15.42 -10.01 -6.85
CA LEU A 79 16.86 -10.21 -7.03
C LEU A 79 17.16 -11.16 -8.18
N ASP A 80 16.39 -12.24 -8.31
CA ASP A 80 16.53 -13.19 -9.40
C ASP A 80 16.16 -12.55 -10.75
N TRP A 81 15.08 -11.76 -10.79
CA TRP A 81 14.73 -11.00 -11.99
C TRP A 81 15.83 -10.02 -12.40
N LEU A 82 16.39 -9.26 -11.46
CA LEU A 82 17.48 -8.32 -11.73
C LEU A 82 18.76 -9.01 -12.25
N ARG A 83 18.99 -10.26 -11.83
CA ARG A 83 20.14 -11.07 -12.29
C ARG A 83 19.89 -11.70 -13.66
N LEU A 84 18.68 -12.16 -13.92
CA LEU A 84 18.31 -12.90 -15.13
C LEU A 84 17.94 -11.98 -16.29
N GLY A 85 17.49 -10.75 -16.03
CA GLY A 85 17.51 -9.58 -16.92
C GLY A 85 16.76 -9.65 -18.25
N ASN A 86 16.20 -10.80 -18.64
CA ASN A 86 15.77 -11.02 -20.03
C ASN A 86 14.29 -10.73 -20.31
N GLU A 87 13.43 -10.63 -19.29
CA GLU A 87 11.97 -10.55 -19.50
C GLU A 87 11.30 -9.38 -18.80
N ASN A 88 10.31 -8.81 -19.47
CA ASN A 88 9.54 -7.70 -18.96
C ASN A 88 8.50 -8.20 -17.94
N VAL A 89 8.69 -7.87 -16.67
CA VAL A 89 7.82 -8.27 -15.57
C VAL A 89 6.38 -7.84 -15.77
N LEU A 90 6.10 -6.78 -16.53
CA LEU A 90 4.73 -6.30 -16.74
C LEU A 90 3.97 -7.13 -17.77
N THR A 91 4.66 -7.68 -18.77
CA THR A 91 4.02 -8.36 -19.91
C THR A 91 4.29 -9.85 -19.97
N ALA A 92 5.29 -10.36 -19.24
CA ALA A 92 5.61 -11.77 -19.19
C ALA A 92 4.45 -12.59 -18.61
N GLN A 93 4.17 -13.75 -19.20
CA GLN A 93 3.18 -14.66 -18.62
C GLN A 93 3.75 -15.35 -17.38
N MET A 94 2.91 -15.47 -16.34
CA MET A 94 3.22 -16.28 -15.17
C MET A 94 3.29 -17.75 -15.59
N SER A 95 4.34 -18.44 -15.16
CA SER A 95 4.57 -19.85 -15.46
C SER A 95 5.38 -20.46 -14.32
N ALA A 96 5.13 -21.73 -14.02
CA ALA A 96 5.92 -22.49 -13.04
C ALA A 96 7.42 -22.51 -13.38
N ALA A 97 7.79 -22.31 -14.65
CA ALA A 97 9.19 -22.21 -15.08
C ALA A 97 9.86 -20.88 -14.68
N LYS A 98 9.09 -19.84 -14.32
CA LYS A 98 9.57 -18.48 -14.06
C LYS A 98 8.87 -17.86 -12.83
N PRO A 99 9.03 -18.46 -11.63
CA PRO A 99 8.39 -17.96 -10.41
C PRO A 99 8.82 -16.54 -10.05
N TYR A 100 10.05 -16.14 -10.43
CA TYR A 100 10.57 -14.79 -10.16
C TYR A 100 9.74 -13.66 -10.77
N ILE A 101 8.98 -13.90 -11.85
CA ILE A 101 8.10 -12.89 -12.46
C ILE A 101 6.94 -12.54 -11.52
N GLU A 102 6.30 -13.56 -10.93
CA GLU A 102 5.20 -13.40 -9.99
C GLU A 102 5.68 -12.72 -8.70
N LEU A 103 6.74 -13.26 -8.09
CA LEU A 103 7.33 -12.66 -6.88
C LEU A 103 7.78 -11.22 -7.09
N THR A 104 8.29 -10.87 -8.29
CA THR A 104 8.67 -9.48 -8.56
C THR A 104 7.44 -8.56 -8.65
N ARG A 105 6.33 -9.01 -9.24
CA ARG A 105 5.07 -8.24 -9.27
C ARG A 105 4.52 -8.03 -7.87
N GLU A 106 4.50 -9.09 -7.09
CA GLU A 106 4.09 -9.09 -5.69
C GLU A 106 4.94 -8.12 -4.85
N PHE A 107 6.26 -8.16 -5.01
CA PHE A 107 7.18 -7.22 -4.38
C PHE A 107 6.81 -5.76 -4.69
N PHE A 108 6.56 -5.44 -5.97
CA PHE A 108 6.20 -4.08 -6.35
C PHE A 108 4.80 -3.68 -5.85
N GLY A 109 3.85 -4.61 -5.79
CA GLY A 109 2.54 -4.38 -5.17
C GLY A 109 2.66 -4.02 -3.70
N ALA A 110 3.47 -4.77 -2.94
CA ALA A 110 3.80 -4.48 -1.55
C ALA A 110 4.55 -3.14 -1.40
N ALA A 111 5.48 -2.83 -2.29
CA ALA A 111 6.23 -1.57 -2.28
C ALA A 111 5.31 -0.35 -2.46
N ILE A 112 4.35 -0.41 -3.38
CA ILE A 112 3.36 0.66 -3.56
C ILE A 112 2.55 0.85 -2.27
N SER A 113 2.10 -0.24 -1.65
CA SER A 113 1.39 -0.23 -0.37
C SER A 113 2.21 0.49 0.71
N LEU A 114 3.48 0.09 0.89
CA LEU A 114 4.39 0.68 1.87
C LEU A 114 4.60 2.18 1.63
N ILE A 115 4.87 2.58 0.38
CA ILE A 115 5.09 3.99 0.02
C ILE A 115 3.85 4.82 0.38
N VAL A 116 2.65 4.36 0.06
CA VAL A 116 1.42 5.08 0.41
C VAL A 116 1.27 5.20 1.92
N MET A 117 1.52 4.15 2.69
CA MET A 117 1.46 4.21 4.16
C MET A 117 2.47 5.24 4.71
N LEU A 118 3.71 5.24 4.22
CA LEU A 118 4.75 6.20 4.62
C LEU A 118 4.38 7.65 4.29
N LEU A 119 3.75 7.89 3.12
CA LEU A 119 3.23 9.21 2.77
C LEU A 119 2.13 9.65 3.73
N ILE A 120 1.21 8.75 4.11
CA ILE A 120 0.19 9.04 5.11
C ILE A 120 0.83 9.35 6.48
N VAL A 121 1.80 8.54 6.94
CA VAL A 121 2.55 8.79 8.19
C VAL A 121 3.18 10.18 8.17
N SER A 122 3.89 10.54 7.10
CA SER A 122 4.54 11.84 6.96
C SER A 122 3.57 13.03 7.08
N GLN A 123 2.30 12.83 6.70
CA GLN A 123 1.25 13.84 6.79
C GLN A 123 0.61 13.89 8.18
N VAL A 124 0.53 12.76 8.88
CA VAL A 124 0.01 12.68 10.26
C VAL A 124 1.01 13.34 11.21
N SER A 125 2.30 13.04 11.09
CA SER A 125 3.35 13.65 11.92
C SER A 125 3.48 15.16 11.77
N ARG A 126 2.96 15.73 10.68
CA ARG A 126 2.96 17.18 10.42
C ARG A 126 1.71 17.91 10.97
N ARG A 127 0.71 17.20 11.48
CA ARG A 127 -0.45 17.83 12.11
C ARG A 127 -0.05 18.29 13.53
N PRO A 128 -0.21 19.58 13.88
CA PRO A 128 -0.05 20.02 15.26
C PRO A 128 -1.05 19.24 16.11
N GLN A 129 -0.60 18.54 17.16
CA GLN A 129 -1.52 17.99 18.13
C GLN A 129 -2.19 19.17 18.84
N SER A 130 -3.47 19.42 18.58
CA SER A 130 -4.26 20.29 19.45
C SER A 130 -4.34 19.60 20.81
N LYS A 131 -3.67 20.20 21.81
CA LYS A 131 -3.71 19.77 23.21
C LYS A 131 -5.19 19.61 23.60
N PRO A 132 -5.59 18.55 24.33
CA PRO A 132 -6.93 18.47 24.87
C PRO A 132 -7.18 19.75 25.70
N GLU A 133 -8.29 20.41 25.42
CA GLU A 133 -8.76 21.55 26.18
C GLU A 133 -9.07 21.02 27.58
N ASP A 134 -8.16 21.27 28.52
CA ASP A 134 -8.34 20.99 29.93
C ASP A 134 -9.60 21.73 30.36
N THR A 135 -10.73 21.01 30.37
CA THR A 135 -12.00 21.52 30.88
C THR A 135 -11.89 21.44 32.40
N GLU A 136 -11.12 22.35 32.99
CA GLU A 136 -11.22 22.65 34.41
C GLU A 136 -12.55 23.39 34.64
N GLY A 137 -13.42 22.75 35.43
CA GLY A 137 -14.71 23.27 35.90
C GLY A 137 -15.30 22.34 36.93
#